data_AF-A0A2J5P1L0-F1
#
_entry.id   AF-A0A2J5P1L0-F1
#
_cell.length_a   1.000
_cell.length_b   1.000
_cell.length_c   1.000
_cell.angle_alpha   90.00
_cell.angle_beta   90.00
_cell.angle_gamma   90.00
#
_symmetry.space_group_name_H-M   'P 1'
#
loop_
_entity.id
_entity.type
_entity.pdbx_description
1 polymer ?
#
loop_
_entity_poly.entity_id
_entity_poly.type
_entity_poly.pdbx_seq_one_letter_code
_entity_poly.pdbx_strand_id
1 'polypeptide(L)'
;PFTVLSCDNIPDNGHVVKNAVLGMAEKRAPELAQWIAEHVSFPGTMVDRIVPAATDESLAEISATLGVEDPCAISCEPFIQWVIEDNFVAGRPDWETAGVQMTDDVLPWEQMKLRMLNGSHSFLAWLGYLAGHAHISDCMQDPIFRSAAYRLMLDEQAPTLSIQGVDLTAYADSLIERFSNPALKHRTWQIAMDGSQKLPQRMLEGIRVHLARGSRWPLLALGVAGWMRYVSGIDDAGNAIDIRDPLADKMQKRVAASDEHQRVAALLTLEEIFGRDLPQNPQFVAHITAAWHQLAAFGARQAIAG
;
A
#
# COMPACT_ATOMS: atom_id res chain seq x y z
N PRO A 1 2.73 -31.92 -12.76
CA PRO A 1 2.41 -30.47 -12.65
C PRO A 1 3.16 -29.90 -11.45
N PHE A 2 3.20 -28.58 -11.30
CA PHE A 2 3.76 -27.90 -10.13
C PHE A 2 2.78 -26.81 -9.68
N THR A 3 2.91 -26.38 -8.44
CA THR A 3 2.18 -25.21 -7.91
C THR A 3 2.83 -23.92 -8.39
N VAL A 4 2.02 -22.92 -8.73
CA VAL A 4 2.50 -21.55 -8.98
C VAL A 4 2.14 -20.69 -7.76
N LEU A 5 3.12 -20.39 -6.94
CA LEU A 5 2.97 -19.62 -5.70
C LEU A 5 3.43 -18.18 -5.95
N SER A 6 2.50 -17.23 -6.04
CA SER A 6 2.84 -15.81 -6.12
C SER A 6 3.23 -15.29 -4.74
N CYS A 7 4.28 -14.47 -4.69
CA CYS A 7 4.72 -13.75 -3.48
C CYS A 7 4.72 -12.23 -3.71
N ASP A 8 3.97 -11.77 -4.72
CA ASP A 8 3.80 -10.34 -4.98
C ASP A 8 2.79 -9.72 -4.01
N ASN A 9 3.02 -8.45 -3.65
CA ASN A 9 2.15 -7.68 -2.77
C ASN A 9 0.95 -7.07 -3.53
N ILE A 10 0.17 -7.94 -4.17
CA ILE A 10 -1.09 -7.60 -4.84
C ILE A 10 -2.24 -8.35 -4.15
N PRO A 11 -3.44 -7.77 -4.07
CA PRO A 11 -4.59 -8.50 -3.55
C PRO A 11 -4.87 -9.74 -4.41
N ASP A 12 -5.25 -10.84 -3.76
CA ASP A 12 -5.71 -12.06 -4.43
C ASP A 12 -4.66 -12.61 -5.41
N ASN A 13 -3.39 -12.59 -4.99
CA ASN A 13 -2.25 -12.79 -5.88
C ASN A 13 -2.26 -14.15 -6.60
N GLY A 14 -2.76 -15.20 -5.94
CA GLY A 14 -2.97 -16.53 -6.50
C GLY A 14 -3.96 -16.53 -7.66
N HIS A 15 -5.13 -15.88 -7.49
CA HIS A 15 -6.12 -15.75 -8.54
C HIS A 15 -5.65 -14.85 -9.69
N VAL A 16 -4.91 -13.77 -9.40
CA VAL A 16 -4.34 -12.91 -10.45
C VAL A 16 -3.39 -13.70 -11.35
N VAL A 17 -2.45 -14.45 -10.78
CA VAL A 17 -1.52 -15.27 -11.57
C VAL A 17 -2.26 -16.39 -12.30
N LYS A 18 -3.26 -17.03 -11.67
CA LYS A 18 -4.12 -18.03 -12.32
C LYS A 18 -4.78 -17.47 -13.57
N ASN A 19 -5.44 -16.32 -13.45
CA ASN A 19 -6.15 -15.69 -14.56
C ASN A 19 -5.20 -15.28 -15.69
N ALA A 20 -4.01 -14.75 -15.37
CA ALA A 20 -2.99 -14.41 -16.36
C ALA A 20 -2.48 -15.65 -17.11
N VAL A 21 -2.17 -16.73 -16.39
CA VAL A 21 -1.70 -18.00 -16.96
C VAL A 21 -2.77 -18.63 -17.84
N LEU A 22 -4.01 -18.76 -17.34
CA LEU A 22 -5.12 -19.35 -18.09
C LEU A 22 -5.47 -18.51 -19.32
N GLY A 23 -5.51 -17.18 -19.20
CA GLY A 23 -5.79 -16.29 -20.33
C GLY A 23 -4.72 -16.38 -21.43
N MET A 24 -3.46 -16.62 -21.07
CA MET A 24 -2.40 -16.87 -22.05
C MET A 24 -2.49 -18.26 -22.67
N ALA A 25 -2.79 -19.28 -21.86
CA ALA A 25 -2.96 -20.66 -22.32
C ALA A 25 -4.13 -20.77 -23.30
N GLU A 26 -5.27 -20.11 -23.02
CA GLU A 26 -6.47 -20.10 -23.86
C GLU A 26 -6.16 -19.57 -25.27
N LYS A 27 -5.34 -18.51 -25.36
CA LYS A 27 -4.90 -17.95 -26.65
C LYS A 27 -3.98 -18.87 -27.45
N ARG A 28 -3.37 -19.86 -26.80
CA ARG A 28 -2.48 -20.85 -27.44
C ARG A 28 -3.24 -22.13 -27.81
N ALA A 29 -3.97 -22.69 -26.86
CA ALA A 29 -4.70 -23.94 -26.97
C ALA A 29 -5.72 -24.05 -25.82
N PRO A 30 -7.04 -24.03 -26.08
CA PRO A 30 -8.07 -24.15 -25.04
C PRO A 30 -7.94 -25.42 -24.19
N GLU A 31 -7.52 -26.53 -24.78
CA GLU A 31 -7.27 -27.78 -24.06
C GLU A 31 -6.10 -27.68 -23.07
N LEU A 32 -5.11 -26.81 -23.33
CA LEU A 32 -4.03 -26.53 -22.39
C LEU A 32 -4.55 -25.70 -21.21
N ALA A 33 -5.40 -24.71 -21.47
CA ALA A 33 -6.00 -23.91 -20.40
C ALA A 33 -6.85 -24.78 -19.47
N GLN A 34 -7.67 -25.68 -20.04
CA GLN A 34 -8.43 -26.65 -19.26
C GLN A 34 -7.51 -27.56 -18.44
N TRP A 35 -6.48 -28.13 -19.06
CA TRP A 35 -5.54 -29.00 -18.35
C TRP A 35 -4.84 -28.26 -17.19
N ILE A 36 -4.39 -27.02 -17.39
CA ILE A 36 -3.78 -26.19 -16.34
C ILE A 36 -4.79 -25.95 -15.21
N ALA A 37 -6.04 -25.58 -15.54
CA ALA A 37 -7.08 -25.31 -14.55
C ALA A 37 -7.38 -26.52 -13.65
N GLU A 38 -7.26 -27.74 -14.18
CA GLU A 38 -7.51 -28.99 -13.47
C GLU A 38 -6.29 -29.53 -12.68
N HIS A 39 -5.06 -29.24 -13.13
CA HIS A 39 -3.85 -29.92 -12.63
C HIS A 39 -2.86 -29.01 -11.90
N VAL A 40 -3.02 -27.69 -11.94
CA VAL A 40 -2.13 -26.70 -11.31
C VAL A 40 -2.87 -25.94 -10.22
N SER A 41 -2.27 -25.80 -9.04
CA SER A 41 -2.77 -24.92 -7.98
C SER A 41 -2.08 -23.56 -8.01
N PHE A 42 -2.83 -22.55 -7.56
CA PHE A 42 -2.43 -21.15 -7.48
C PHE A 42 -2.83 -20.57 -6.11
N PRO A 43 -2.23 -21.06 -5.01
CA PRO A 43 -2.53 -20.59 -3.65
C PRO A 43 -2.24 -19.09 -3.50
N GLY A 44 -3.09 -18.40 -2.76
CA GLY A 44 -2.86 -17.02 -2.32
C GLY A 44 -1.80 -16.92 -1.22
N THR A 45 -1.13 -15.77 -1.14
CA THR A 45 -0.17 -15.48 -0.06
C THR A 45 -0.26 -14.04 0.44
N MET A 46 -0.03 -13.87 1.75
CA MET A 46 0.30 -12.59 2.34
C MET A 46 1.77 -12.60 2.77
N VAL A 47 2.58 -11.73 2.15
CA VAL A 47 4.00 -11.54 2.48
C VAL A 47 4.21 -10.19 3.18
N ASP A 48 4.99 -10.19 4.26
CA ASP A 48 5.33 -8.97 4.98
C ASP A 48 6.76 -8.98 5.54
N ARG A 49 7.60 -8.14 4.94
CA ARG A 49 8.89 -7.72 5.45
C ARG A 49 9.29 -6.43 4.76
N ILE A 50 9.66 -5.40 5.53
CA ILE A 50 10.22 -4.16 5.01
C ILE A 50 11.67 -4.41 4.63
N VAL A 51 11.93 -4.25 3.32
CA VAL A 51 13.24 -4.41 2.71
C VAL A 51 13.51 -3.16 1.87
N PRO A 52 14.25 -2.16 2.40
CA PRO A 52 14.66 -1.01 1.61
C PRO A 52 15.51 -1.43 0.41
N ALA A 53 15.55 -0.58 -0.63
CA ALA A 53 16.43 -0.83 -1.76
C ALA A 53 17.90 -0.78 -1.31
N ALA A 54 18.71 -1.70 -1.83
CA ALA A 54 20.15 -1.64 -1.62
C ALA A 54 20.73 -0.37 -2.28
N THR A 55 21.58 0.31 -1.54
CA THR A 55 22.35 1.50 -1.93
C THR A 55 23.82 1.28 -1.59
N ASP A 56 24.71 2.03 -2.24
CA ASP A 56 26.15 2.00 -1.92
C ASP A 56 26.41 2.24 -0.42
N GLU A 57 25.63 3.13 0.20
CA GLU A 57 25.71 3.38 1.64
C GLU A 57 25.34 2.15 2.47
N SER A 58 24.21 1.49 2.15
CA SER A 58 23.79 0.29 2.89
C SER A 58 24.74 -0.89 2.69
N LEU A 59 25.33 -1.05 1.49
CA LEU A 59 26.31 -2.11 1.22
C LEU A 59 27.61 -1.86 1.99
N ALA A 60 28.06 -0.60 2.06
CA ALA A 60 29.21 -0.22 2.87
C ALA A 60 28.96 -0.47 4.37
N GLU A 61 27.75 -0.17 4.87
CA GLU A 61 27.36 -0.44 6.26
C GLU A 61 27.36 -1.95 6.58
N ILE A 62 26.79 -2.77 5.70
CA ILE A 62 26.80 -4.23 5.85
C ILE A 62 28.24 -4.76 5.82
N SER A 63 29.05 -4.29 4.88
CA SER A 63 30.45 -4.72 4.73
C SER A 63 31.29 -4.35 5.95
N ALA A 64 31.09 -3.15 6.51
CA ALA A 64 31.74 -2.73 7.74
C ALA A 64 31.33 -3.60 8.95
N THR A 65 30.08 -4.05 8.98
CA THR A 65 29.54 -4.90 10.07
C THR A 65 30.02 -6.35 9.97
N LEU A 66 30.02 -6.92 8.75
CA LEU A 66 30.38 -8.32 8.51
C LEU A 66 31.88 -8.54 8.28
N GLY A 67 32.62 -7.49 7.94
CA GLY A 67 34.04 -7.57 7.56
C GLY A 67 34.30 -8.17 6.18
N VAL A 68 33.26 -8.31 5.35
CA VAL A 68 33.31 -8.88 3.99
C VAL A 68 32.43 -8.06 3.07
N GLU A 69 32.94 -7.70 1.90
CA GLU A 69 32.14 -7.10 0.83
C GLU A 69 31.24 -8.16 0.19
N ASP A 70 29.93 -7.90 0.19
CA ASP A 70 28.94 -8.74 -0.49
C ASP A 70 28.04 -7.86 -1.38
N PRO A 71 28.20 -7.92 -2.71
CA PRO A 71 27.41 -7.10 -3.64
C PRO A 71 25.93 -7.54 -3.72
N CYS A 72 25.58 -8.68 -3.13
CA CYS A 72 24.23 -9.21 -3.07
C CYS A 72 23.57 -9.01 -1.70
N ALA A 73 24.26 -8.35 -0.76
CA ALA A 73 23.74 -8.16 0.59
C ALA A 73 22.51 -7.24 0.60
N ILE A 74 21.58 -7.54 1.52
CA ILE A 74 20.37 -6.73 1.71
C ILE A 74 20.11 -6.53 3.19
N SER A 75 19.82 -5.28 3.56
CA SER A 75 19.34 -4.95 4.90
C SER A 75 17.82 -5.01 4.92
N CYS A 76 17.26 -5.57 5.97
CA CYS A 76 15.82 -5.70 6.16
C CYS A 76 15.47 -5.63 7.63
N GLU A 77 14.20 -5.35 7.92
CA GLU A 77 13.72 -5.35 9.29
C GLU A 77 13.78 -6.77 9.90
N PRO A 78 13.84 -6.88 11.25
CA PRO A 78 13.81 -8.17 11.93
C PRO A 78 12.45 -8.87 11.83
N PHE A 79 11.35 -8.10 11.75
CA PHE A 79 10.01 -8.66 11.55
C PHE A 79 9.91 -9.37 10.20
N ILE A 80 9.28 -10.55 10.20
CA ILE A 80 8.97 -11.31 8.99
C ILE A 80 7.66 -12.07 9.23
N GLN A 81 6.78 -12.04 8.24
CA GLN A 81 5.55 -12.81 8.26
C GLN A 81 5.23 -13.33 6.86
N TRP A 82 4.77 -14.57 6.80
CA TRP A 82 4.29 -15.19 5.57
C TRP A 82 3.08 -16.07 5.89
N VAL A 83 1.96 -15.78 5.24
CA VAL A 83 0.73 -16.56 5.32
C VAL A 83 0.47 -17.17 3.94
N ILE A 84 0.16 -18.46 3.88
CA ILE A 84 -0.01 -19.20 2.63
C ILE A 84 -1.28 -20.05 2.70
N GLU A 85 -2.06 -20.06 1.63
CA GLU A 85 -3.13 -21.05 1.46
C GLU A 85 -2.53 -22.44 1.23
N ASP A 86 -2.93 -23.43 2.02
CA ASP A 86 -2.34 -24.78 1.95
C ASP A 86 -2.91 -25.63 0.80
N ASN A 87 -2.64 -25.19 -0.44
CA ASN A 87 -3.15 -25.81 -1.66
C ASN A 87 -2.01 -26.10 -2.66
N PHE A 88 -1.36 -27.26 -2.49
CA PHE A 88 -0.19 -27.66 -3.29
C PHE A 88 -0.39 -29.00 -4.01
N VAL A 89 -0.22 -29.02 -5.33
CA VAL A 89 -0.44 -30.21 -6.18
C VAL A 89 0.72 -31.21 -6.19
N ALA A 90 1.90 -30.82 -5.69
CA ALA A 90 3.12 -31.61 -5.75
C ALA A 90 3.93 -31.57 -4.44
N GLY A 91 3.23 -31.41 -3.30
CA GLY A 91 3.85 -31.17 -2.00
C GLY A 91 4.46 -29.77 -1.87
N ARG A 92 4.93 -29.47 -0.65
CA ARG A 92 5.67 -28.24 -0.30
C ARG A 92 6.62 -28.53 0.86
N PRO A 93 7.61 -27.67 1.13
CA PRO A 93 8.38 -27.74 2.37
C PRO A 93 7.48 -27.53 3.60
N ASP A 94 7.93 -28.04 4.75
CA ASP A 94 7.31 -27.84 6.07
C ASP A 94 7.61 -26.42 6.61
N TRP A 95 7.25 -25.39 5.85
CA TRP A 95 7.54 -23.98 6.17
C TRP A 95 6.94 -23.51 7.50
N GLU A 96 5.91 -24.17 7.99
CA GLU A 96 5.35 -23.96 9.32
C GLU A 96 6.38 -24.16 10.44
N THR A 97 7.39 -25.01 10.22
CA THR A 97 8.51 -25.20 11.17
C THR A 97 9.43 -23.99 11.26
N ALA A 98 9.40 -23.12 10.24
CA ALA A 98 10.12 -21.85 10.17
C ALA A 98 9.22 -20.64 10.50
N GLY A 99 7.98 -20.87 10.98
CA GLY A 99 7.06 -19.82 11.41
C GLY A 99 6.08 -19.32 10.33
N VAL A 100 6.03 -19.95 9.15
CA VAL A 100 5.02 -19.63 8.13
C VAL A 100 3.65 -20.11 8.59
N GLN A 101 2.62 -19.27 8.39
CA GLN A 101 1.26 -19.58 8.78
C GLN A 101 0.51 -20.21 7.60
N MET A 102 0.08 -21.45 7.76
CA MET A 102 -0.79 -22.11 6.80
C MET A 102 -2.26 -21.79 7.13
N THR A 103 -3.05 -21.46 6.11
CA THR A 103 -4.47 -21.10 6.24
C THR A 103 -5.30 -21.73 5.11
N ASP A 104 -6.61 -21.79 5.30
CA ASP A 104 -7.55 -22.15 4.23
C ASP A 104 -7.92 -20.95 3.35
N ASP A 105 -7.83 -19.74 3.89
CA ASP A 105 -8.16 -18.48 3.22
C ASP A 105 -7.18 -17.39 3.67
N VAL A 106 -6.47 -16.80 2.70
CA VAL A 106 -5.49 -15.73 2.96
C VAL A 106 -6.10 -14.34 2.87
N LEU A 107 -7.28 -14.18 2.25
CA LEU A 107 -7.86 -12.87 1.94
C LEU A 107 -8.01 -11.97 3.18
N PRO A 108 -8.46 -12.46 4.37
CA PRO A 108 -8.53 -11.62 5.55
C PRO A 108 -7.15 -11.11 6.04
N TRP A 109 -6.09 -11.92 5.87
CA TRP A 109 -4.72 -11.56 6.22
C TRP A 109 -4.16 -10.51 5.25
N GLU A 110 -4.38 -10.71 3.95
CA GLU A 110 -4.02 -9.73 2.92
C GLU A 110 -4.71 -8.39 3.17
N GLN A 111 -6.02 -8.39 3.42
CA GLN A 111 -6.77 -7.15 3.70
C GLN A 111 -6.24 -6.43 4.94
N MET A 112 -5.96 -7.15 6.02
CA MET A 112 -5.39 -6.59 7.24
C MET A 112 -4.07 -5.86 6.94
N LYS A 113 -3.14 -6.53 6.26
CA LYS A 113 -1.84 -5.97 5.94
C LYS A 113 -1.93 -4.85 4.90
N LEU A 114 -2.71 -5.01 3.83
CA LEU A 114 -2.86 -4.00 2.78
C LEU A 114 -3.47 -2.70 3.30
N ARG A 115 -4.39 -2.78 4.26
CA ARG A 115 -5.06 -1.60 4.83
C ARG A 115 -4.30 -1.01 6.00
N MET A 116 -4.00 -1.79 7.03
CA MET A 116 -3.36 -1.28 8.25
C MET A 116 -1.89 -0.94 8.04
N LEU A 117 -1.11 -1.80 7.40
CA LEU A 117 0.30 -1.52 7.09
C LEU A 117 0.42 -0.68 5.83
N ASN A 118 0.01 -1.20 4.68
CA ASN A 118 0.30 -0.53 3.43
C ASN A 118 -0.49 0.79 3.26
N GLY A 119 -1.73 0.86 3.75
CA GLY A 119 -2.53 2.08 3.75
C GLY A 119 -1.95 3.18 4.63
N SER A 120 -1.51 2.86 5.84
CA SER A 120 -0.82 3.84 6.69
C SER A 120 0.55 4.23 6.14
N HIS A 121 1.30 3.31 5.55
CA HIS A 121 2.56 3.63 4.85
C HIS A 121 2.34 4.62 3.71
N SER A 122 1.28 4.43 2.89
CA SER A 122 0.92 5.35 1.81
C SER A 122 0.47 6.72 2.33
N PHE A 123 -0.33 6.75 3.40
CA PHE A 123 -0.73 7.98 4.08
C PHE A 123 0.50 8.78 4.54
N LEU A 124 1.43 8.13 5.24
CA LEU A 124 2.68 8.72 5.71
C LEU A 124 3.59 9.13 4.55
N ALA A 125 3.66 8.35 3.48
CA ALA A 125 4.52 8.64 2.35
C ALA A 125 4.10 9.94 1.63
N TRP A 126 2.82 10.09 1.28
CA TRP A 126 2.38 11.28 0.56
C TRP A 126 2.38 12.52 1.45
N LEU A 127 1.77 12.45 2.63
CA LEU A 127 1.68 13.61 3.52
C LEU A 127 3.03 13.95 4.16
N GLY A 128 3.83 12.94 4.48
CA GLY A 128 5.17 13.12 5.03
C GLY A 128 6.11 13.75 4.03
N TYR A 129 6.10 13.29 2.78
CA TYR A 129 6.88 13.91 1.71
C TYR A 129 6.46 15.37 1.50
N LEU A 130 5.16 15.67 1.43
CA LEU A 130 4.66 17.04 1.30
C LEU A 130 5.14 17.94 2.44
N ALA A 131 5.18 17.41 3.67
CA ALA A 131 5.67 18.10 4.86
C ALA A 131 7.21 18.15 5.00
N GLY A 132 7.96 17.57 4.05
CA GLY A 132 9.43 17.58 4.06
C GLY A 132 10.09 16.45 4.85
N HIS A 133 9.36 15.41 5.26
CA HIS A 133 9.93 14.21 5.86
C HIS A 133 10.51 13.27 4.79
N ALA A 134 11.82 13.02 4.84
CA ALA A 134 12.52 12.22 3.84
C ALA A 134 12.26 10.71 4.01
N HIS A 135 12.10 10.24 5.25
CA HIS A 135 11.89 8.84 5.60
C HIS A 135 10.65 8.64 6.47
N ILE A 136 10.16 7.40 6.54
CA ILE A 136 9.05 7.03 7.41
C ILE A 136 9.38 7.23 8.90
N SER A 137 10.63 6.94 9.30
CA SER A 137 11.09 7.18 10.66
C SER A 137 11.05 8.66 11.04
N ASP A 138 11.31 9.57 10.10
CA ASP A 138 11.17 11.03 10.31
C ASP A 138 9.71 11.40 10.58
N CYS A 139 8.75 10.76 9.90
CA CYS A 139 7.32 10.93 10.18
C CYS A 139 6.95 10.40 11.57
N MET A 140 7.56 9.29 12.01
CA MET A 140 7.30 8.73 13.34
C MET A 140 7.87 9.56 14.49
N GLN A 141 8.89 10.39 14.22
CA GLN A 141 9.39 11.36 15.19
C GLN A 141 8.44 12.55 15.37
N ASP A 142 7.57 12.85 14.40
CA ASP A 142 6.52 13.86 14.56
C ASP A 142 5.29 13.24 15.27
N PRO A 143 4.94 13.71 16.49
CA PRO A 143 3.80 13.18 17.24
C PRO A 143 2.47 13.29 16.48
N ILE A 144 2.32 14.27 15.60
CA ILE A 144 1.09 14.49 14.80
C ILE A 144 0.92 13.36 13.79
N PHE A 145 1.98 13.06 13.04
CA PHE A 145 1.99 11.97 12.06
C PHE A 145 1.87 10.61 12.74
N ARG A 146 2.62 10.37 13.82
CA ARG A 146 2.55 9.11 14.58
C ARG A 146 1.14 8.86 15.11
N SER A 147 0.51 9.86 15.73
CA SER A 147 -0.86 9.75 16.24
C SER A 147 -1.89 9.56 15.12
N ALA A 148 -1.74 10.25 13.99
CA ALA A 148 -2.62 10.09 12.85
C ALA A 148 -2.50 8.71 12.20
N ALA A 149 -1.29 8.16 12.03
CA ALA A 149 -1.11 6.82 11.51
C ALA A 149 -1.76 5.76 12.41
N TYR A 150 -1.59 5.87 13.72
CA TYR A 150 -2.20 4.95 14.68
C TYR A 150 -3.75 5.02 14.66
N ARG A 151 -4.32 6.23 14.64
CA ARG A 151 -5.78 6.44 14.49
C ARG A 151 -6.29 5.92 13.14
N LEU A 152 -5.57 6.17 12.05
CA LEU A 152 -5.91 5.62 10.74
C LEU A 152 -5.95 4.08 10.79
N MET A 153 -4.96 3.45 11.42
CA MET A 153 -4.91 1.99 11.57
C MET A 153 -6.12 1.45 12.33
N LEU A 154 -6.45 2.00 13.50
CA LEU A 154 -7.45 1.43 14.41
C LEU A 154 -8.88 1.95 14.22
N ASP A 155 -9.03 3.23 13.91
CA ASP A 155 -10.36 3.87 13.85
C ASP A 155 -10.98 3.75 12.45
N GLU A 156 -10.16 3.60 11.41
CA GLU A 156 -10.61 3.62 10.02
C GLU A 156 -10.26 2.33 9.28
N GLN A 157 -9.03 1.81 9.37
CA GLN A 157 -8.67 0.60 8.64
C GLN A 157 -9.19 -0.68 9.32
N ALA A 158 -8.90 -0.88 10.60
CA ALA A 158 -9.30 -2.07 11.35
C ALA A 158 -10.80 -2.39 11.30
N PRO A 159 -11.74 -1.42 11.40
CA PRO A 159 -13.16 -1.71 11.34
C PRO A 159 -13.63 -2.25 9.98
N THR A 160 -12.83 -2.09 8.92
CA THR A 160 -13.17 -2.58 7.57
C THR A 160 -12.78 -4.04 7.35
N LEU A 161 -12.05 -4.65 8.28
CA LEU A 161 -11.48 -5.99 8.15
C LEU A 161 -12.46 -7.09 8.56
N SER A 162 -12.28 -8.28 7.98
CA SER A 162 -13.01 -9.51 8.32
C SER A 162 -12.19 -10.52 9.12
N ILE A 163 -10.90 -10.25 9.35
CA ILE A 163 -9.97 -11.15 10.07
C ILE A 163 -10.46 -11.46 11.48
N GLN A 164 -10.27 -12.70 11.91
CA GLN A 164 -10.63 -13.18 13.24
C GLN A 164 -9.39 -13.72 13.97
N GLY A 165 -9.41 -13.70 15.30
CA GLY A 165 -8.34 -14.28 16.12
C GLY A 165 -7.03 -13.48 16.12
N VAL A 166 -7.03 -12.26 15.60
CA VAL A 166 -5.87 -11.34 15.62
C VAL A 166 -6.18 -10.15 16.52
N ASP A 167 -5.24 -9.82 17.42
CA ASP A 167 -5.28 -8.56 18.16
C ASP A 167 -4.79 -7.41 17.26
N LEU A 168 -5.75 -6.67 16.71
CA LEU A 168 -5.47 -5.55 15.80
C LEU A 168 -4.81 -4.36 16.51
N THR A 169 -4.97 -4.23 17.84
CA THR A 169 -4.28 -3.19 18.62
C THR A 169 -2.81 -3.54 18.72
N ALA A 170 -2.49 -4.76 19.13
CA ALA A 170 -1.11 -5.25 19.17
C ALA A 170 -0.45 -5.22 17.78
N TYR A 171 -1.22 -5.51 16.72
CA TYR A 171 -0.72 -5.37 15.35
C TYR A 171 -0.39 -3.89 15.01
N ALA A 172 -1.28 -2.95 15.31
CA ALA A 172 -1.02 -1.52 15.09
C ALA A 172 0.19 -1.00 15.90
N ASP A 173 0.32 -1.43 17.16
CA ASP A 173 1.49 -1.11 18.00
C ASP A 173 2.79 -1.61 17.35
N SER A 174 2.79 -2.87 16.86
CA SER A 174 3.93 -3.43 16.13
C SER A 174 4.24 -2.64 14.87
N LEU A 175 3.24 -2.21 14.11
CA LEU A 175 3.44 -1.39 12.91
C LEU A 175 4.09 -0.04 13.23
N ILE A 176 3.66 0.63 14.31
CA ILE A 176 4.27 1.88 14.75
C ILE A 176 5.72 1.66 15.18
N GLU A 177 6.03 0.58 15.90
CA GLU A 177 7.40 0.23 16.25
C GLU A 177 8.27 -0.01 15.00
N ARG A 178 7.76 -0.78 14.04
CA ARG A 178 8.44 -1.08 12.77
C ARG A 178 8.71 0.18 11.95
N PHE A 179 7.72 1.07 11.83
CA PHE A 179 7.88 2.36 11.14
C PHE A 179 8.85 3.30 11.85
N SER A 180 9.01 3.14 13.17
CA SER A 180 9.90 3.98 13.98
C SER A 180 11.36 3.54 13.92
N ASN A 181 11.68 2.42 13.25
CA ASN A 181 13.04 1.88 13.17
C ASN A 181 13.98 2.82 12.38
N PRO A 182 14.93 3.51 13.05
CA PRO A 182 15.78 4.50 12.39
C PRO A 182 16.86 3.85 11.50
N ALA A 183 17.16 2.57 11.69
CA ALA A 183 18.11 1.85 10.86
C ALA A 183 17.57 1.61 9.44
N LEU A 184 16.24 1.66 9.26
CA LEU A 184 15.61 1.55 7.96
C LEU A 184 15.44 2.94 7.36
N LYS A 185 16.32 3.30 6.42
CA LYS A 185 16.19 4.54 5.62
C LYS A 185 15.13 4.41 4.53
N HIS A 186 13.92 4.00 4.90
CA HIS A 186 12.82 3.79 3.96
C HIS A 186 12.21 5.13 3.55
N ARG A 187 12.56 5.59 2.33
CA ARG A 187 12.20 6.93 1.83
C ARG A 187 10.70 7.06 1.59
N THR A 188 10.11 8.17 2.04
CA THR A 188 8.71 8.53 1.74
C THR A 188 8.46 8.56 0.24
N TRP A 189 9.39 9.13 -0.52
CA TRP A 189 9.34 9.18 -1.99
C TRP A 189 9.25 7.78 -2.63
N GLN A 190 10.04 6.81 -2.17
CA GLN A 190 10.04 5.44 -2.70
C GLN A 190 8.69 4.75 -2.45
N ILE A 191 8.10 4.97 -1.28
CA ILE A 191 6.80 4.40 -0.94
C ILE A 191 5.67 5.06 -1.74
N ALA A 192 5.80 6.37 -2.02
CA ALA A 192 4.84 7.17 -2.76
C ALA A 192 4.75 6.83 -4.26
N MET A 193 5.78 6.18 -4.83
CA MET A 193 5.79 5.70 -6.23
C MET A 193 4.60 4.80 -6.53
N ASP A 194 4.17 4.73 -7.79
CA ASP A 194 3.08 3.86 -8.26
C ASP A 194 1.79 4.00 -7.42
N GLY A 195 1.52 5.20 -6.93
CA GLY A 195 0.35 5.51 -6.12
C GLY A 195 -0.96 5.12 -6.78
N SER A 196 -1.05 5.23 -8.11
CA SER A 196 -2.23 4.82 -8.88
C SER A 196 -2.54 3.32 -8.75
N GLN A 197 -1.51 2.50 -8.56
CA GLN A 197 -1.63 1.04 -8.43
C GLN A 197 -1.85 0.61 -6.98
N LYS A 198 -1.68 1.53 -6.02
CA LYS A 198 -1.69 1.29 -4.58
C LYS A 198 -2.95 1.81 -3.91
N LEU A 199 -3.45 2.96 -4.35
CA LEU A 199 -4.59 3.66 -3.75
C LEU A 199 -5.86 2.78 -3.63
N PRO A 200 -6.25 2.00 -4.66
CA PRO A 200 -7.51 1.25 -4.62
C PRO A 200 -7.61 0.30 -3.42
N GLN A 201 -6.66 -0.63 -3.30
CA GLN A 201 -6.66 -1.67 -2.28
C GLN A 201 -6.24 -1.17 -0.88
N ARG A 202 -5.49 -0.07 -0.81
CA ARG A 202 -4.97 0.47 0.45
C ARG A 202 -5.93 1.44 1.15
N MET A 203 -6.76 2.14 0.40
CA MET A 203 -7.66 3.18 0.94
C MET A 203 -9.07 3.08 0.36
N LEU A 204 -9.22 3.01 -0.96
CA LEU A 204 -10.54 3.16 -1.59
C LEU A 204 -11.51 2.01 -1.24
N GLU A 205 -11.02 0.77 -1.16
CA GLU A 205 -11.83 -0.36 -0.70
C GLU A 205 -12.32 -0.19 0.75
N GLY A 206 -11.46 0.33 1.64
CA GLY A 206 -11.87 0.66 3.01
C GLY A 206 -12.93 1.77 3.03
N ILE A 207 -12.75 2.80 2.21
CA ILE A 207 -13.72 3.91 2.07
C ILE A 207 -15.08 3.39 1.57
N ARG A 208 -15.11 2.45 0.61
CA ARG A 208 -16.36 1.80 0.15
C ARG A 208 -17.10 1.14 1.30
N VAL A 209 -16.38 0.45 2.19
CA VAL A 209 -16.96 -0.16 3.40
C VAL A 209 -17.54 0.91 4.34
N HIS A 210 -16.83 2.01 4.55
CA HIS A 210 -17.34 3.10 5.38
C HIS A 210 -18.59 3.77 4.79
N LEU A 211 -18.59 4.05 3.48
CA LEU A 211 -19.75 4.61 2.78
C LEU A 211 -20.97 3.70 2.91
N ALA A 212 -20.80 2.40 2.73
CA ALA A 212 -21.89 1.42 2.87
C ALA A 212 -22.44 1.36 4.31
N ARG A 213 -21.61 1.62 5.32
CA ARG A 213 -21.98 1.59 6.75
C ARG A 213 -22.37 2.96 7.32
N GLY A 214 -22.20 4.05 6.56
CA GLY A 214 -22.39 5.41 7.04
C GLY A 214 -21.43 5.82 8.17
N SER A 215 -20.26 5.19 8.29
CA SER A 215 -19.26 5.52 9.32
C SER A 215 -18.27 6.58 8.84
N ARG A 216 -17.55 7.20 9.77
CA ARG A 216 -16.60 8.30 9.48
C ARG A 216 -15.23 7.75 9.05
N TRP A 217 -14.55 8.49 8.17
CA TRP A 217 -13.24 8.15 7.61
C TRP A 217 -12.38 9.38 7.23
N PRO A 218 -12.22 10.38 8.12
CA PRO A 218 -11.51 11.62 7.79
C PRO A 218 -10.04 11.44 7.40
N LEU A 219 -9.31 10.48 7.99
CA LEU A 219 -7.89 10.27 7.71
C LEU A 219 -7.68 9.55 6.37
N LEU A 220 -8.57 8.62 6.00
CA LEU A 220 -8.61 8.06 4.65
C LEU A 220 -8.89 9.14 3.60
N ALA A 221 -9.81 10.08 3.89
CA ALA A 221 -10.06 11.23 3.01
C ALA A 221 -8.81 12.10 2.85
N LEU A 222 -8.12 12.38 3.95
CA LEU A 222 -6.87 13.13 3.96
C LEU A 222 -5.74 12.39 3.23
N GLY A 223 -5.65 11.06 3.35
CA GLY A 223 -4.69 10.25 2.60
C GLY A 223 -4.90 10.32 1.08
N VAL A 224 -6.15 10.21 0.62
CA VAL A 224 -6.50 10.37 -0.80
C VAL A 224 -6.22 11.79 -1.29
N ALA A 225 -6.59 12.81 -0.52
CA ALA A 225 -6.29 14.20 -0.86
C ALA A 225 -4.77 14.48 -0.85
N GLY A 226 -4.02 13.85 0.06
CA GLY A 226 -2.56 13.89 0.12
C GLY A 226 -1.92 13.30 -1.13
N TRP A 227 -2.42 12.16 -1.62
CA TRP A 227 -2.01 11.61 -2.92
C TRP A 227 -2.32 12.59 -4.06
N MET A 228 -3.52 13.17 -4.11
CA MET A 228 -3.88 14.16 -5.13
C MET A 228 -2.95 15.38 -5.10
N ARG A 229 -2.56 15.83 -3.91
CA ARG A 229 -1.66 16.98 -3.72
C ARG A 229 -0.23 16.65 -4.09
N TYR A 230 0.23 15.43 -3.80
CA TYR A 230 1.52 14.91 -4.22
C TYR A 230 1.63 14.81 -5.75
N VAL A 231 0.65 14.18 -6.42
CA VAL A 231 0.67 14.04 -7.90
C VAL A 231 0.40 15.36 -8.63
N SER A 232 0.08 16.42 -7.89
CA SER A 232 0.03 17.79 -8.40
C SER A 232 1.41 18.43 -8.60
N GLY A 233 2.49 17.77 -8.12
CA GLY A 233 3.85 18.02 -8.57
C GLY A 233 4.64 19.09 -7.82
N ILE A 234 4.09 19.66 -6.76
CA ILE A 234 4.75 20.69 -5.92
C ILE A 234 4.57 20.33 -4.45
N ASP A 235 5.62 20.38 -3.62
CA ASP A 235 5.52 20.12 -2.17
C ASP A 235 5.00 21.35 -1.38
N ASP A 236 4.95 21.28 -0.04
CA ASP A 236 4.50 22.42 0.78
C ASP A 236 5.55 23.54 0.87
N ALA A 237 6.80 23.25 0.53
CA ALA A 237 7.89 24.23 0.45
C ALA A 237 8.02 24.88 -0.94
N GLY A 238 7.19 24.47 -1.91
CA GLY A 238 7.18 25.00 -3.27
C GLY A 238 8.17 24.32 -4.24
N ASN A 239 8.79 23.21 -3.86
CA ASN A 239 9.71 22.48 -4.72
C ASN A 239 8.97 21.49 -5.63
N ALA A 240 9.54 21.23 -6.81
CA ALA A 240 9.01 20.26 -7.75
C ALA A 240 9.17 18.81 -7.23
N ILE A 241 8.15 17.98 -7.47
CA ILE A 241 8.13 16.57 -7.11
C ILE A 241 8.38 15.72 -8.35
N ASP A 242 9.36 14.81 -8.30
CA ASP A 242 9.55 13.77 -9.32
C ASP A 242 8.52 12.65 -9.15
N ILE A 243 7.41 12.73 -9.87
CA ILE A 243 6.33 11.75 -9.79
C ILE A 243 6.68 10.53 -10.63
N ARG A 244 6.83 9.37 -9.97
CA ARG A 244 7.07 8.07 -10.61
C ARG A 244 5.84 7.20 -10.46
N ASP A 245 5.11 7.05 -11.56
CA ASP A 245 3.85 6.31 -11.60
C ASP A 245 3.52 5.88 -13.04
N PRO A 246 2.95 4.68 -13.29
CA PRO A 246 2.58 4.24 -14.63
C PRO A 246 1.52 5.13 -15.30
N LEU A 247 0.72 5.86 -14.52
CA LEU A 247 -0.30 6.80 -14.98
C LEU A 247 0.14 8.27 -14.86
N ALA A 248 1.44 8.55 -14.64
CA ALA A 248 1.96 9.91 -14.48
C ALA A 248 1.51 10.87 -15.58
N ASP A 249 1.62 10.47 -16.86
CA ASP A 249 1.20 11.31 -17.99
C ASP A 249 -0.30 11.66 -17.96
N LYS A 250 -1.16 10.71 -17.55
CA LYS A 250 -2.60 10.96 -17.44
C LYS A 250 -2.89 11.93 -16.29
N MET A 251 -2.24 11.74 -15.14
CA MET A 251 -2.37 12.62 -13.99
C MET A 251 -1.89 14.04 -14.31
N GLN A 252 -0.71 14.19 -14.92
CA GLN A 252 -0.15 15.48 -15.30
C GLN A 252 -1.05 16.24 -16.28
N LYS A 253 -1.66 15.56 -17.26
CA LYS A 253 -2.64 16.18 -18.16
C LYS A 253 -3.86 16.72 -17.43
N ARG A 254 -4.37 16.02 -16.42
CA ARG A 254 -5.51 16.47 -15.59
C ARG A 254 -5.11 17.63 -14.68
N VAL A 255 -3.93 17.55 -14.08
CA VAL A 255 -3.32 18.62 -13.26
C VAL A 255 -3.15 19.89 -14.08
N ALA A 256 -2.57 19.82 -15.29
CA ALA A 256 -2.35 20.98 -16.14
C ALA A 256 -3.65 21.61 -16.67
N ALA A 257 -4.72 20.83 -16.78
CA ALA A 257 -6.02 21.27 -17.25
C ALA A 257 -6.96 21.73 -16.10
N SER A 258 -6.48 21.81 -14.86
CA SER A 258 -7.30 22.20 -13.70
C SER A 258 -6.57 23.16 -12.77
N ASP A 259 -7.30 24.15 -12.27
CA ASP A 259 -6.86 24.98 -11.14
C ASP A 259 -7.08 24.26 -9.80
N GLU A 260 -6.76 24.93 -8.70
CA GLU A 260 -6.90 24.39 -7.35
C GLU A 260 -8.34 24.01 -6.98
N HIS A 261 -9.35 24.72 -7.49
CA HIS A 261 -10.76 24.44 -7.21
C HIS A 261 -11.27 23.24 -8.01
N GLN A 262 -10.72 23.00 -9.19
CA GLN A 262 -11.12 21.92 -10.09
C GLN A 262 -10.28 20.65 -9.92
N ARG A 263 -9.15 20.72 -9.21
CA ARG A 263 -8.14 19.66 -9.14
C ARG A 263 -8.70 18.31 -8.71
N VAL A 264 -9.49 18.28 -7.64
CA VAL A 264 -10.12 17.06 -7.12
C VAL A 264 -11.04 16.45 -8.18
N ALA A 265 -11.97 17.24 -8.72
CA ALA A 265 -12.90 16.76 -9.74
C ALA A 265 -12.17 16.23 -10.99
N ALA A 266 -11.10 16.89 -11.42
CA ALA A 266 -10.30 16.46 -12.57
C ALA A 266 -9.59 15.12 -12.33
N LEU A 267 -8.99 14.91 -11.15
CA LEU A 267 -8.30 13.66 -10.81
C LEU A 267 -9.28 12.50 -10.58
N LEU A 268 -10.48 12.77 -10.05
CA LEU A 268 -11.53 11.77 -9.89
C LEU A 268 -12.06 11.19 -11.21
N THR A 269 -11.72 11.79 -12.36
CA THR A 269 -12.04 11.22 -13.68
C THR A 269 -11.19 10.00 -14.07
N LEU A 270 -10.18 9.65 -13.27
CA LEU A 270 -9.33 8.48 -13.50
C LEU A 270 -10.05 7.20 -13.04
N GLU A 271 -10.90 6.66 -13.93
CA GLU A 271 -11.72 5.47 -13.68
C GLU A 271 -10.88 4.25 -13.28
N GLU A 272 -9.67 4.12 -13.80
CA GLU A 272 -8.75 3.01 -13.47
C GLU A 272 -8.31 3.01 -12.00
N ILE A 273 -8.45 4.15 -11.30
CA ILE A 273 -8.11 4.30 -9.89
C ILE A 273 -9.38 4.30 -9.05
N PHE A 274 -10.33 5.19 -9.39
CA PHE A 274 -11.49 5.47 -8.55
C PHE A 274 -12.72 4.61 -8.87
N GLY A 275 -12.70 3.88 -9.98
CA GLY A 275 -13.90 3.24 -10.53
C GLY A 275 -14.94 4.27 -10.98
N ARG A 276 -16.16 3.81 -11.24
CA ARG A 276 -17.29 4.67 -11.62
C ARG A 276 -18.17 5.06 -10.43
N ASP A 277 -18.07 4.30 -9.34
CA ASP A 277 -18.92 4.42 -8.16
C ASP A 277 -18.50 5.59 -7.26
N LEU A 278 -17.20 5.72 -6.95
CA LEU A 278 -16.72 6.76 -6.02
C LEU A 278 -16.91 8.19 -6.54
N PRO A 279 -16.59 8.52 -7.81
CA PRO A 279 -16.83 9.87 -8.32
C PRO A 279 -18.31 10.27 -8.37
N GLN A 280 -19.22 9.29 -8.39
CA GLN A 280 -20.67 9.51 -8.39
C GLN A 280 -21.26 9.60 -6.97
N ASN A 281 -20.48 9.30 -5.92
CA ASN A 281 -20.92 9.37 -4.54
C ASN A 281 -20.68 10.79 -3.96
N PRO A 282 -21.73 11.58 -3.65
CA PRO A 282 -21.55 12.96 -3.19
C PRO A 282 -20.82 13.08 -1.84
N GLN A 283 -20.98 12.10 -0.94
CA GLN A 283 -20.30 12.11 0.36
C GLN A 283 -18.79 11.88 0.18
N PHE A 284 -18.42 10.96 -0.71
CA PHE A 284 -17.02 10.73 -1.06
C PHE A 284 -16.38 12.02 -1.61
N VAL A 285 -16.99 12.60 -2.66
CA VAL A 285 -16.46 13.82 -3.30
C VAL A 285 -16.36 14.98 -2.30
N ALA A 286 -17.37 15.18 -1.45
CA ALA A 286 -17.36 16.22 -0.43
C ALA A 286 -16.23 16.04 0.59
N HIS A 287 -16.02 14.83 1.12
CA HIS A 287 -14.95 14.57 2.09
C HIS A 287 -13.55 14.75 1.49
N ILE A 288 -13.30 14.26 0.26
CA ILE A 288 -12.01 14.45 -0.41
C ILE A 288 -11.77 15.93 -0.71
N THR A 289 -12.79 16.65 -1.18
CA THR A 289 -12.70 18.09 -1.48
C THR A 289 -12.42 18.91 -0.21
N ALA A 290 -13.09 18.58 0.91
CA ALA A 290 -12.82 19.24 2.19
C ALA A 290 -11.38 18.99 2.66
N ALA A 291 -10.89 17.75 2.57
CA ALA A 291 -9.51 17.42 2.94
C ALA A 291 -8.48 18.11 2.01
N TRP A 292 -8.76 18.18 0.70
CA TRP A 292 -7.96 18.94 -0.25
C TRP A 292 -7.84 20.41 0.13
N HIS A 293 -8.94 21.06 0.49
CA HIS A 293 -8.90 22.46 0.91
C HIS A 293 -8.09 22.68 2.19
N GLN A 294 -8.13 21.74 3.15
CA GLN A 294 -7.26 21.81 4.33
C GLN A 294 -5.79 21.73 3.93
N LEU A 295 -5.42 20.81 3.03
CA LEU A 295 -4.06 20.68 2.54
C LEU A 295 -3.58 21.91 1.77
N ALA A 296 -4.41 22.43 0.86
CA ALA A 296 -4.07 23.60 0.07
C ALA A 296 -3.90 24.86 0.93
N ALA A 297 -4.74 25.03 1.96
CA ALA A 297 -4.70 26.21 2.82
C ALA A 297 -3.60 26.19 3.88
N PHE A 298 -3.31 25.01 4.46
CA PHE A 298 -2.48 24.92 5.67
C PHE A 298 -1.25 24.03 5.54
N GLY A 299 -1.12 23.26 4.44
CA GLY A 299 -0.09 22.24 4.29
C GLY A 299 -0.41 20.93 5.01
N ALA A 300 0.32 19.87 4.66
CA ALA A 300 0.09 18.50 5.10
C ALA A 300 0.14 18.35 6.62
N ARG A 301 1.18 18.88 7.26
CA ARG A 301 1.36 18.74 8.72
C ARG A 301 0.21 19.36 9.50
N GLN A 302 -0.24 20.55 9.13
CA GLN A 302 -1.32 21.24 9.83
C GLN A 302 -2.69 20.63 9.52
N ALA A 303 -2.91 20.14 8.30
CA ALA A 303 -4.13 19.42 7.94
C ALA A 303 -4.32 18.10 8.71
N ILE A 304 -3.22 17.44 9.11
CA ILE A 304 -3.28 16.25 9.99
C ILE A 304 -3.60 16.64 11.45
N ALA A 305 -3.19 17.84 11.87
CA ALA A 305 -3.34 18.32 13.23
C ALA A 305 -4.77 18.79 13.57
N GLY A 306 -5.52 19.24 12.55
CA GLY A 306 -6.91 19.71 12.66
C GLY A 306 -7.93 18.58 12.62
#